data_AF-A0A137REQ6-F1
#
_entry.id   AF-A0A137REQ6-F1
#
_cell.length_a   1.000
_cell.length_b   1.000
_cell.length_c   1.000
_cell.angle_alpha   90.00
_cell.angle_beta   90.00
_cell.angle_gamma   90.00
#
_symmetry.space_group_name_H-M   'P 1'
#
loop_
_entity.id
_entity.type
_entity.pdbx_description
1 polymer ?
#
loop_
_entity_poly.entity_id
_entity_poly.type
_entity_poly.pdbx_seq_one_letter_code
_entity_poly.pdbx_strand_id
1 'polypeptide(L)'
;MTTQKINNVKQTIGFFSMTIAWALMNILNSIYLVSEDGKADDSGVIIFWSGLFITIAWAIFIIWPLNRLEHSKKLFKPQIFILVSTVYGALTYSIIVGGIFRSFELVTMFLPQAILVGFFFGLAYSVLIKNQKLIELLNQRPLTKTIFFLSPVIILGFFLWFLPLVAPNLVYRYMTDEIRQKIVVKTIPKFKVGDEIEPLKKALPGYFDHIENGSGNMSATMEDFAFVIQVNCGKIIRLEYGQSQFDIDGTIYGKLQEKPCP
;
A
#
# COMPACT_ATOMS: atom_id res chain seq x y z
N MET A 1 33.26 -23.97 -0.20
CA MET A 1 31.82 -23.58 -0.10
C MET A 1 31.06 -24.36 -1.17
N THR A 2 29.99 -25.09 -0.84
CA THR A 2 29.29 -25.92 -1.85
C THR A 2 28.41 -25.06 -2.76
N THR A 3 28.32 -25.41 -4.04
CA THR A 3 27.52 -24.70 -5.07
C THR A 3 26.06 -24.52 -4.64
N GLN A 4 25.52 -25.48 -3.89
CA GLN A 4 24.15 -25.45 -3.35
C GLN A 4 23.94 -24.37 -2.28
N LYS A 5 24.93 -24.12 -1.39
CA LYS A 5 24.84 -23.05 -0.38
C LYS A 5 24.83 -21.66 -1.01
N ILE A 6 25.61 -21.47 -2.07
CA ILE A 6 25.69 -20.21 -2.82
C ILE A 6 24.37 -19.94 -3.57
N ASN A 7 23.75 -20.97 -4.15
CA ASN A 7 22.48 -20.84 -4.85
C ASN A 7 21.31 -20.50 -3.90
N ASN A 8 21.30 -21.06 -2.69
CA ASN A 8 20.28 -20.74 -1.69
C ASN A 8 20.33 -19.25 -1.29
N VAL A 9 21.51 -18.68 -1.04
CA VAL A 9 21.64 -17.25 -0.72
C VAL A 9 21.18 -16.35 -1.86
N LYS A 10 21.50 -16.69 -3.11
CA LYS A 10 21.03 -15.94 -4.29
C LYS A 10 19.51 -15.92 -4.38
N GLN A 11 18.86 -17.06 -4.10
CA GLN A 11 17.39 -17.14 -4.07
C GLN A 11 16.80 -16.29 -2.95
N THR A 12 17.38 -16.31 -1.75
CA THR A 12 16.95 -15.46 -0.62
C THR A 12 17.05 -13.98 -0.98
N ILE A 13 18.17 -13.56 -1.58
CA ILE A 13 18.35 -12.17 -2.03
C ILE A 13 17.33 -11.83 -3.12
N GLY A 14 17.12 -12.72 -4.10
CA GLY A 14 16.13 -12.53 -5.16
C GLY A 14 14.71 -12.37 -4.63
N PHE A 15 14.32 -13.19 -3.65
CA PHE A 15 13.00 -13.09 -3.01
C PHE A 15 12.82 -11.78 -2.24
N PHE A 16 13.84 -11.39 -1.47
CA PHE A 16 13.82 -10.14 -0.73
C PHE A 16 13.77 -8.92 -1.67
N SER A 17 14.55 -8.94 -2.77
CA SER A 17 14.49 -7.93 -3.83
C SER A 17 13.12 -7.82 -4.47
N MET A 18 12.43 -8.93 -4.71
CA MET A 18 11.05 -8.91 -5.20
C MET A 18 10.09 -8.32 -4.19
N THR A 19 10.29 -8.61 -2.90
CA THR A 19 9.48 -8.02 -1.84
C THR A 19 9.66 -6.49 -1.80
N ILE A 20 10.89 -5.99 -1.90
CA ILE A 20 11.17 -4.55 -2.00
C ILE A 20 10.47 -3.96 -3.22
N ALA A 21 10.60 -4.60 -4.38
CA ALA A 21 10.02 -4.12 -5.63
C ALA A 21 8.48 -4.04 -5.55
N TRP A 22 7.85 -5.07 -4.98
CA TRP A 22 6.42 -5.10 -4.75
C TRP A 22 5.96 -4.01 -3.76
N ALA A 23 6.68 -3.83 -2.65
CA ALA A 23 6.36 -2.80 -1.66
C ALA A 23 6.45 -1.39 -2.25
N LEU A 24 7.54 -1.10 -2.98
CA LEU A 24 7.72 0.20 -3.64
C LEU A 24 6.67 0.45 -4.72
N MET A 25 6.32 -0.57 -5.49
CA MET A 25 5.26 -0.46 -6.50
C MET A 25 3.91 -0.11 -5.84
N ASN A 26 3.54 -0.78 -4.74
CA ASN A 26 2.30 -0.46 -4.04
C ASN A 26 2.31 0.93 -3.42
N ILE A 27 3.44 1.37 -2.86
CA ILE A 27 3.57 2.75 -2.34
C ILE A 27 3.35 3.78 -3.46
N LEU A 28 3.99 3.59 -4.62
CA LEU A 28 3.80 4.50 -5.75
C LEU A 28 2.38 4.46 -6.30
N ASN A 29 1.76 3.27 -6.34
CA ASN A 29 0.39 3.12 -6.77
C ASN A 29 -0.57 3.85 -5.81
N SER A 30 -0.39 3.73 -4.49
CA SER A 30 -1.17 4.49 -3.51
C SER A 30 -0.95 6.00 -3.64
N ILE A 31 0.26 6.46 -3.92
CA ILE A 31 0.53 7.89 -4.18
C ILE A 31 -0.22 8.36 -5.43
N TYR A 32 -0.18 7.57 -6.51
CA TYR A 32 -0.90 7.87 -7.75
C TYR A 32 -2.41 7.95 -7.53
N LEU A 33 -3.01 6.95 -6.87
CA LEU A 33 -4.45 6.96 -6.56
C LEU A 33 -4.85 8.15 -5.67
N VAL A 34 -4.04 8.51 -4.68
CA VAL A 34 -4.31 9.71 -3.87
C VAL A 34 -4.20 10.99 -4.70
N SER A 35 -3.31 11.04 -5.69
CA SER A 35 -3.17 12.20 -6.57
C SER A 35 -4.37 12.37 -7.51
N GLU A 36 -4.91 11.27 -8.04
CA GLU A 36 -6.01 11.29 -9.01
C GLU A 36 -7.38 11.34 -8.30
N ASP A 37 -7.59 10.48 -7.30
CA ASP A 37 -8.90 10.24 -6.67
C ASP A 37 -9.01 10.81 -5.24
N GLY A 38 -7.92 11.40 -4.71
CA GLY A 38 -7.86 11.93 -3.34
C GLY A 38 -7.69 10.87 -2.24
N LYS A 39 -7.84 9.58 -2.59
CA LYS A 39 -7.78 8.42 -1.69
C LYS A 39 -7.39 7.14 -2.46
N ALA A 40 -6.72 6.21 -1.80
CA ALA A 40 -6.32 4.93 -2.37
C ALA A 40 -7.37 3.84 -2.13
N ASP A 41 -8.60 4.08 -2.56
CA ASP A 41 -9.66 3.05 -2.55
C ASP A 41 -9.23 1.86 -3.45
N ASP A 42 -9.72 0.66 -3.16
CA ASP A 42 -9.37 -0.61 -3.83
C ASP A 42 -7.88 -1.04 -3.78
N SER A 43 -7.02 -0.29 -3.10
CA SER A 43 -5.61 -0.64 -2.92
C SER A 43 -5.40 -2.01 -2.28
N GLY A 44 -6.33 -2.48 -1.44
CA GLY A 44 -6.29 -3.81 -0.84
C GLY A 44 -6.36 -4.94 -1.87
N VAL A 45 -7.24 -4.79 -2.87
CA VAL A 45 -7.39 -5.75 -3.98
C VAL A 45 -6.11 -5.78 -4.82
N ILE A 46 -5.54 -4.62 -5.11
CA ILE A 46 -4.28 -4.49 -5.86
C ILE A 46 -3.12 -5.15 -5.08
N ILE A 47 -2.98 -4.88 -3.78
CA ILE A 47 -1.96 -5.50 -2.92
C ILE A 47 -2.08 -7.02 -2.96
N PHE A 48 -3.29 -7.56 -2.81
CA PHE A 48 -3.54 -9.01 -2.80
C PHE A 48 -3.19 -9.68 -4.13
N TRP A 49 -3.77 -9.22 -5.23
CA TRP A 49 -3.55 -9.85 -6.55
C TRP A 49 -2.11 -9.67 -7.04
N SER A 50 -1.54 -8.48 -6.87
CA SER A 50 -0.15 -8.23 -7.27
C SER A 50 0.83 -9.10 -6.47
N GLY A 51 0.57 -9.33 -5.18
CA GLY A 51 1.38 -10.22 -4.34
C GLY A 51 1.37 -11.67 -4.83
N LEU A 52 0.20 -12.18 -5.22
CA LEU A 52 0.05 -13.51 -5.80
C LEU A 52 0.85 -13.64 -7.11
N PHE A 53 0.64 -12.73 -8.06
CA PHE A 53 1.31 -12.78 -9.37
C PHE A 53 2.82 -12.60 -9.26
N ILE A 54 3.30 -11.76 -8.35
CA ILE A 54 4.74 -11.59 -8.08
C ILE A 54 5.35 -12.85 -7.49
N THR A 55 4.65 -13.54 -6.59
CA THR A 55 5.13 -14.80 -6.01
C THR A 55 5.24 -15.89 -7.08
N ILE A 56 4.25 -15.99 -7.96
CA ILE A 56 4.26 -16.91 -9.11
C ILE A 56 5.41 -16.54 -10.07
N ALA A 57 5.54 -15.26 -10.40
CA ALA A 57 6.60 -14.76 -11.27
C ALA A 57 7.99 -15.07 -10.69
N TRP A 58 8.17 -14.88 -9.36
CA TRP A 58 9.40 -15.23 -8.69
C TRP A 58 9.71 -16.73 -8.79
N ALA A 59 8.72 -17.58 -8.48
CA ALA A 59 8.90 -19.04 -8.46
C ALA A 59 9.26 -19.61 -9.84
N ILE A 60 8.58 -19.15 -10.89
CA ILE A 60 8.72 -19.70 -12.25
C ILE A 60 9.83 -19.01 -13.03
N PHE A 61 9.83 -17.67 -13.03
CA PHE A 61 10.62 -16.87 -13.95
C PHE A 61 11.87 -16.25 -13.31
N ILE A 62 12.02 -16.28 -11.99
CA ILE A 62 13.20 -15.68 -11.33
C ILE A 62 14.13 -16.75 -10.77
N ILE A 63 13.61 -17.72 -10.01
CA ILE A 63 14.43 -18.79 -9.42
C ILE A 63 15.18 -19.56 -10.52
N TRP A 64 14.47 -19.97 -11.57
CA TRP A 64 15.03 -20.81 -12.61
C TRP A 64 16.21 -20.15 -13.36
N PRO A 65 16.08 -18.93 -13.92
CA PRO A 65 17.20 -18.29 -14.60
C PRO A 65 18.29 -17.81 -13.64
N LEU A 66 17.96 -17.23 -12.47
CA LEU A 66 19.01 -16.76 -11.54
C LEU A 66 19.92 -17.90 -11.12
N ASN A 67 19.41 -19.09 -10.84
CA ASN A 67 20.27 -20.22 -10.46
C ASN A 67 21.26 -20.64 -11.55
N ARG A 68 21.00 -20.31 -12.82
CA ARG A 68 21.85 -20.67 -13.98
C ARG A 68 22.82 -19.56 -14.39
N LEU A 69 22.68 -18.35 -13.85
CA LEU A 69 23.48 -17.20 -14.26
C LEU A 69 24.73 -17.01 -13.38
N GLU A 70 25.85 -16.67 -14.02
CA GLU A 70 27.07 -16.25 -13.35
C GLU A 70 26.98 -14.77 -12.93
N HIS A 71 26.86 -14.53 -11.63
CA HIS A 71 26.60 -13.21 -11.06
C HIS A 71 27.83 -12.29 -11.02
N SER A 72 29.01 -12.83 -11.34
CA SER A 72 30.25 -12.07 -11.54
C SER A 72 30.30 -11.35 -12.89
N LYS A 73 29.40 -11.68 -13.83
CA LYS A 73 29.39 -11.08 -15.17
C LYS A 73 28.95 -9.61 -15.15
N LYS A 74 29.44 -8.84 -16.13
CA LYS A 74 29.09 -7.42 -16.32
C LYS A 74 27.59 -7.16 -16.43
N LEU A 75 26.81 -8.16 -16.85
CA LEU A 75 25.34 -8.13 -16.92
C LEU A 75 24.69 -7.70 -15.59
N PHE A 76 25.28 -8.08 -14.45
CA PHE A 76 24.75 -7.77 -13.11
C PHE A 76 25.20 -6.40 -12.57
N LYS A 77 25.82 -5.56 -13.41
CA LYS A 77 26.03 -4.15 -13.05
C LYS A 77 24.67 -3.44 -13.01
N PRO A 78 24.41 -2.56 -12.03
CA PRO A 78 23.12 -1.86 -11.89
C PRO A 78 22.62 -1.28 -13.22
N GLN A 79 23.51 -0.61 -13.97
CA GLN A 79 23.20 0.01 -15.26
C GLN A 79 22.57 -0.96 -16.28
N ILE A 80 23.07 -2.20 -16.35
CA ILE A 80 22.64 -3.18 -17.35
C ILE A 80 21.53 -4.06 -16.78
N PHE A 81 21.69 -4.52 -15.54
CA PHE A 81 20.76 -5.45 -14.92
C PHE A 81 19.38 -4.83 -14.74
N ILE A 82 19.30 -3.55 -14.37
CA ILE A 82 18.04 -2.82 -14.22
C ILE A 82 17.27 -2.80 -15.55
N LEU A 83 17.94 -2.50 -16.67
CA LEU A 83 17.28 -2.46 -17.97
C LEU A 83 16.78 -3.84 -18.38
N VAL A 84 17.63 -4.88 -18.20
CA VAL A 84 17.27 -6.26 -18.49
C VAL A 84 16.08 -6.71 -17.64
N SER A 85 16.10 -6.45 -16.33
CA SER A 85 15.02 -6.84 -15.42
C SER A 85 13.74 -6.07 -15.67
N THR A 86 13.82 -4.81 -16.11
CA THR A 86 12.66 -4.00 -16.49
C THR A 86 11.94 -4.61 -17.69
N VAL A 87 12.67 -4.90 -18.77
CA VAL A 87 12.11 -5.57 -19.96
C VAL A 87 11.59 -6.96 -19.58
N TYR A 88 12.34 -7.69 -18.75
CA TYR A 88 11.95 -9.02 -18.31
C TYR A 88 10.66 -9.01 -17.47
N GLY A 89 10.49 -8.03 -16.59
CA GLY A 89 9.28 -7.84 -15.79
C GLY A 89 8.06 -7.59 -16.66
N ALA A 90 8.18 -6.69 -17.65
CA ALA A 90 7.13 -6.41 -18.62
C ALA A 90 6.73 -7.68 -19.41
N LEU A 91 7.70 -8.42 -19.94
CA LEU A 91 7.45 -9.66 -20.69
C LEU A 91 6.78 -10.73 -19.81
N THR A 92 7.30 -10.93 -18.60
CA THR A 92 6.77 -11.92 -17.66
C THR A 92 5.33 -11.62 -17.30
N TYR A 93 5.04 -10.35 -16.97
CA TYR A 93 3.68 -9.90 -16.69
C TYR A 93 2.75 -10.12 -17.89
N SER A 94 3.16 -9.70 -19.10
CA SER A 94 2.36 -9.87 -20.31
C SER A 94 2.07 -11.34 -20.63
N ILE A 95 3.03 -12.25 -20.37
CA ILE A 95 2.82 -13.68 -20.55
C ILE A 95 1.85 -14.24 -19.50
N ILE A 96 2.03 -13.90 -18.21
CA ILE A 96 1.19 -14.41 -17.12
C ILE A 96 -0.23 -13.87 -17.25
N VAL A 97 -0.41 -12.54 -17.25
CA VAL A 97 -1.73 -11.92 -17.26
C VAL A 97 -2.39 -12.03 -18.63
N GLY A 98 -1.65 -11.80 -19.71
CA GLY A 98 -2.17 -11.98 -21.06
C GLY A 98 -2.54 -13.43 -21.36
N GLY A 99 -1.80 -14.40 -20.81
CA GLY A 99 -2.12 -15.82 -20.93
C GLY A 99 -3.36 -16.24 -20.12
N ILE A 100 -3.45 -15.81 -18.86
CA ILE A 100 -4.54 -16.19 -17.95
C ILE A 100 -5.86 -15.50 -18.32
N PHE A 101 -5.84 -14.18 -18.48
CA PHE A 101 -7.06 -13.39 -18.66
C PHE A 101 -7.44 -13.18 -20.11
N ARG A 102 -6.51 -13.43 -21.06
CA ARG A 102 -6.72 -13.23 -22.50
C ARG A 102 -7.28 -11.83 -22.84
N SER A 103 -6.96 -10.83 -22.04
CA SER A 103 -7.41 -9.45 -22.20
C SER A 103 -6.22 -8.52 -22.41
N PHE A 104 -6.18 -7.88 -23.57
CA PHE A 104 -5.15 -6.88 -23.87
C PHE A 104 -5.29 -5.64 -23.00
N GLU A 105 -6.53 -5.26 -22.67
CA GLU A 105 -6.82 -4.10 -21.82
C GLU A 105 -6.22 -4.25 -20.42
N LEU A 106 -6.44 -5.40 -19.77
CA LEU A 106 -5.84 -5.71 -18.46
C LEU A 106 -4.31 -5.71 -18.52
N VAL A 107 -3.74 -6.24 -19.60
CA VAL A 107 -2.28 -6.20 -19.80
C VAL A 107 -1.80 -4.75 -19.90
N THR A 108 -2.42 -3.92 -20.74
CA THR A 108 -2.00 -2.52 -20.89
C THR A 108 -2.20 -1.70 -19.61
N MET A 109 -3.25 -1.98 -18.84
CA MET A 109 -3.60 -1.24 -17.63
C MET A 109 -2.52 -1.35 -16.54
N PHE A 110 -1.98 -2.56 -16.28
CA PHE A 110 -0.96 -2.75 -15.24
C PHE A 110 0.48 -2.94 -15.77
N LEU A 111 0.70 -2.76 -17.08
CA LEU A 111 2.03 -2.82 -17.66
C LEU A 111 3.01 -1.81 -17.01
N PRO A 112 2.63 -0.55 -16.72
CA PRO A 112 3.51 0.39 -16.03
C PRO A 112 3.98 -0.11 -14.66
N GLN A 113 3.08 -0.72 -13.88
CA GLN A 113 3.39 -1.31 -12.58
C GLN A 113 4.35 -2.49 -12.73
N ALA A 114 4.16 -3.35 -13.73
CA ALA A 114 5.06 -4.45 -14.01
C ALA A 114 6.47 -3.96 -14.41
N ILE A 115 6.56 -2.89 -15.19
CA ILE A 115 7.81 -2.21 -15.55
C ILE A 115 8.51 -1.69 -14.28
N LEU A 116 7.78 -1.01 -13.39
CA LEU A 116 8.31 -0.51 -12.10
C LEU A 116 8.81 -1.64 -11.21
N VAL A 117 8.08 -2.77 -11.13
CA VAL A 117 8.53 -3.96 -10.38
C VAL A 117 9.84 -4.49 -10.97
N GLY A 118 9.93 -4.64 -12.29
CA GLY A 118 11.15 -5.08 -12.97
C GLY A 118 12.34 -4.14 -12.70
N PHE A 119 12.10 -2.82 -12.72
CA PHE A 119 13.10 -1.80 -12.42
C PHE A 119 13.59 -1.89 -10.97
N PHE A 120 12.69 -1.87 -9.99
CA PHE A 120 13.05 -1.91 -8.57
C PHE A 120 13.68 -3.24 -8.18
N PHE A 121 13.22 -4.35 -8.75
CA PHE A 121 13.84 -5.65 -8.55
C PHE A 121 15.29 -5.62 -9.02
N GLY A 122 15.54 -5.14 -10.25
CA GLY A 122 16.89 -5.03 -10.79
C GLY A 122 17.82 -4.17 -9.93
N LEU A 123 17.30 -3.03 -9.48
CA LEU A 123 18.04 -2.12 -8.61
C LEU A 123 18.38 -2.80 -7.28
N ALA A 124 17.36 -3.30 -6.57
CA ALA A 124 17.54 -3.94 -5.27
C ALA A 124 18.46 -5.16 -5.38
N TYR A 125 18.24 -6.04 -6.36
CA TYR A 125 19.03 -7.24 -6.54
C TYR A 125 20.49 -6.92 -6.87
N SER A 126 20.74 -6.01 -7.82
CA SER A 126 22.10 -5.65 -8.23
C SER A 126 22.92 -5.00 -7.10
N VAL A 127 22.28 -4.26 -6.19
CA VAL A 127 22.91 -3.69 -5.00
C VAL A 127 23.18 -4.78 -3.95
N LEU A 128 22.17 -5.58 -3.61
CA LEU A 128 22.25 -6.58 -2.55
C LEU A 128 23.21 -7.72 -2.88
N ILE A 129 23.20 -8.21 -4.13
CA ILE A 129 24.03 -9.35 -4.54
C ILE A 129 25.52 -9.02 -4.61
N LYS A 130 25.89 -7.73 -4.63
CA LYS A 130 27.29 -7.29 -4.61
C LYS A 130 27.83 -7.11 -3.20
N ASN A 131 26.97 -7.11 -2.19
CA ASN A 131 27.37 -6.91 -0.81
C ASN A 131 27.90 -8.22 -0.20
N GLN A 132 29.22 -8.40 -0.22
CA GLN A 132 29.87 -9.62 0.29
C GLN A 132 29.57 -9.88 1.78
N LYS A 133 29.54 -8.83 2.60
CA LYS A 133 29.21 -8.94 4.04
C LYS A 133 27.79 -9.50 4.24
N LEU A 134 26.83 -9.06 3.43
CA LEU A 134 25.46 -9.57 3.47
C LEU A 134 25.40 -11.04 3.06
N ILE A 135 26.13 -11.42 2.01
CA ILE A 135 26.21 -12.82 1.56
C ILE A 135 26.81 -13.70 2.65
N GLU A 136 27.88 -13.27 3.31
CA GLU A 136 28.50 -13.99 4.42
C GLU A 136 27.53 -14.12 5.60
N LEU A 137 26.85 -13.03 5.98
CA LEU A 137 25.86 -13.03 7.05
C LEU A 137 24.73 -14.04 6.80
N LEU A 138 24.13 -14.00 5.60
CA LEU A 138 23.06 -14.93 5.21
C LEU A 138 23.58 -16.38 5.16
N ASN A 139 24.84 -16.60 4.82
CA ASN A 139 25.43 -17.93 4.84
C ASN A 139 25.64 -18.48 6.26
N GLN A 140 26.10 -17.64 7.18
CA GLN A 140 26.43 -18.04 8.54
C GLN A 140 25.20 -18.14 9.46
N ARG A 141 24.19 -17.29 9.25
CA ARG A 141 23.03 -17.16 10.16
C ARG A 141 21.72 -17.61 9.48
N PRO A 142 21.20 -18.82 9.77
CA PRO A 142 19.96 -19.29 9.18
C PRO A 142 18.75 -18.44 9.60
N LEU A 143 18.73 -17.90 10.83
CA LEU A 143 17.67 -17.01 11.30
C LEU A 143 17.52 -15.75 10.43
N THR A 144 18.63 -15.16 9.99
CA THR A 144 18.61 -13.98 9.11
C THR A 144 17.98 -14.32 7.76
N LYS A 145 18.21 -15.53 7.23
CA LYS A 145 17.53 -15.99 6.00
C LYS A 145 16.02 -16.11 6.19
N THR A 146 15.58 -16.62 7.33
CA THR A 146 14.14 -16.71 7.65
C THR A 146 13.48 -15.34 7.67
N ILE A 147 14.14 -14.33 8.24
CA ILE A 147 13.63 -12.94 8.22
C ILE A 147 13.48 -12.42 6.78
N PHE A 148 14.46 -12.69 5.92
CA PHE A 148 14.40 -12.29 4.49
C PHE A 148 13.28 -13.02 3.74
N PHE A 149 12.97 -14.26 4.11
CA PHE A 149 11.87 -15.01 3.51
C PHE A 149 10.50 -14.57 4.05
N LEU A 150 10.45 -14.10 5.30
CA LEU A 150 9.24 -13.55 5.91
C LEU A 150 9.03 -12.06 5.59
N SER A 151 9.91 -11.44 4.80
CA SER A 151 9.82 -10.01 4.50
C SER A 151 8.48 -9.54 3.95
N PRO A 152 7.74 -10.28 3.09
CA PRO A 152 6.43 -9.81 2.63
C PRO A 152 5.45 -9.68 3.78
N VAL A 153 5.42 -10.66 4.69
CA VAL A 153 4.54 -10.67 5.86
C VAL A 153 4.93 -9.55 6.83
N ILE A 154 6.24 -9.36 7.04
CA ILE A 154 6.75 -8.27 7.90
C ILE A 154 6.35 -6.90 7.34
N ILE A 155 6.54 -6.69 6.03
CA ILE A 155 6.19 -5.42 5.37
C ILE A 155 4.68 -5.20 5.39
N LEU A 156 3.88 -6.22 5.10
CA LEU A 156 2.42 -6.14 5.19
C LEU A 156 1.96 -5.84 6.62
N GLY A 157 2.49 -6.54 7.63
CA GLY A 157 2.16 -6.27 9.03
C GLY A 157 2.56 -4.86 9.44
N PHE A 158 3.71 -4.37 8.98
CA PHE A 158 4.11 -2.98 9.21
C PHE A 158 3.13 -2.00 8.56
N PHE A 159 2.82 -2.17 7.28
CA PHE A 159 2.03 -1.21 6.50
C PHE A 159 0.53 -1.26 6.84
N LEU A 160 -0.07 -2.44 6.96
CA LEU A 160 -1.51 -2.61 7.17
C LEU A 160 -1.92 -2.56 8.64
N TRP A 161 -1.01 -2.81 9.58
CA TRP A 161 -1.36 -2.88 11.01
C TRP A 161 -0.60 -1.89 11.88
N PHE A 162 0.73 -1.87 11.82
CA PHE A 162 1.53 -1.00 12.70
C PHE A 162 1.42 0.49 12.32
N LEU A 163 1.58 0.82 11.04
CA LEU A 163 1.61 2.20 10.58
C LEU A 163 0.27 2.94 10.80
N PRO A 164 -0.91 2.34 10.52
CA PRO A 164 -2.20 2.95 10.85
C PRO A 164 -2.44 3.13 12.35
N LEU A 165 -1.79 2.32 13.19
CA LEU A 165 -1.89 2.43 14.64
C LEU A 165 -1.11 3.64 15.18
N VAL A 166 0.10 3.85 14.65
CA VAL A 166 1.04 4.87 15.17
C VAL A 166 0.83 6.25 14.53
N ALA A 167 0.50 6.29 13.24
CA ALA A 167 0.37 7.53 12.48
C ALA A 167 -0.87 7.56 11.58
N PRO A 168 -2.09 7.37 12.13
CA PRO A 168 -3.32 7.21 11.34
C PRO A 168 -3.59 8.38 10.39
N ASN A 169 -3.37 9.62 10.84
CA ASN A 169 -3.62 10.81 10.03
C ASN A 169 -2.70 10.91 8.80
N LEU A 170 -1.43 10.54 8.93
CA LEU A 170 -0.46 10.61 7.83
C LEU A 170 -0.78 9.58 6.75
N VAL A 171 -1.28 8.41 7.14
CA VAL A 171 -1.52 7.31 6.20
C VAL A 171 -2.95 7.20 5.75
N TYR A 172 -3.89 7.93 6.37
CA TYR A 172 -5.32 7.78 6.13
C TYR A 172 -5.68 7.75 4.65
N ARG A 173 -5.17 8.68 3.82
CA ARG A 173 -5.49 8.73 2.39
C ARG A 173 -4.88 7.57 1.58
N TYR A 174 -3.80 6.97 2.05
CA TYR A 174 -3.00 5.96 1.33
C TYR A 174 -3.35 4.51 1.69
N MET A 175 -4.28 4.32 2.64
CA MET A 175 -4.67 3.01 3.17
C MET A 175 -5.94 2.49 2.51
N THR A 176 -6.18 1.19 2.65
CA THR A 176 -7.41 0.54 2.18
C THR A 176 -8.65 1.11 2.89
N ASP A 177 -9.79 0.98 2.24
CA ASP A 177 -11.11 1.31 2.77
C ASP A 177 -11.36 0.72 4.17
N GLU A 178 -11.08 -0.56 4.38
CA GLU A 178 -11.26 -1.23 5.68
C GLU A 178 -10.42 -0.57 6.79
N ILE A 179 -9.16 -0.25 6.49
CA ILE A 179 -8.26 0.39 7.46
C ILE A 179 -8.73 1.83 7.73
N ARG A 180 -9.14 2.55 6.69
CA ARG A 180 -9.67 3.91 6.81
C ARG A 180 -10.93 3.95 7.66
N GLN A 181 -11.87 3.03 7.46
CA GLN A 181 -13.06 2.90 8.30
C GLN A 181 -12.66 2.68 9.76
N LYS A 182 -11.74 1.75 10.06
CA LYS A 182 -11.21 1.56 11.42
C LYS A 182 -10.59 2.83 12.01
N ILE A 183 -9.92 3.64 11.21
CA ILE A 183 -9.39 4.94 11.65
C ILE A 183 -10.54 5.91 11.96
N VAL A 184 -11.58 6.00 11.12
CA VAL A 184 -12.76 6.85 11.34
C VAL A 184 -13.47 6.45 12.64
N VAL A 185 -13.78 5.17 12.82
CA VAL A 185 -14.43 4.63 14.04
C VAL A 185 -13.67 5.00 15.31
N LYS A 186 -12.33 5.00 15.26
CA LYS A 186 -11.48 5.39 16.40
C LYS A 186 -11.34 6.90 16.58
N THR A 187 -11.61 7.68 15.54
CA THR A 187 -11.33 9.12 15.52
C THR A 187 -12.56 9.94 15.86
N ILE A 188 -13.71 9.64 15.26
CA ILE A 188 -14.96 10.39 15.45
C ILE A 188 -15.36 10.50 16.93
N PRO A 189 -15.34 9.43 17.74
CA PRO A 189 -15.75 9.50 19.15
C PRO A 189 -14.84 10.35 20.06
N LYS A 190 -13.67 10.78 19.57
CA LYS A 190 -12.74 11.64 20.35
C LYS A 190 -13.16 13.12 20.34
N PHE A 191 -14.12 13.48 19.49
CA PHE A 191 -14.64 14.84 19.35
C PHE A 191 -16.01 14.95 20.01
N LYS A 192 -16.42 16.18 20.30
CA LYS A 192 -17.72 16.50 20.89
C LYS A 192 -18.31 17.77 20.28
N VAL A 193 -19.60 17.98 20.54
CA VAL A 193 -20.29 19.23 20.21
C VAL A 193 -19.56 20.41 20.89
N GLY A 194 -19.31 21.47 20.11
CA GLY A 194 -18.58 22.66 20.52
C GLY A 194 -17.10 22.68 20.10
N ASP A 195 -16.51 21.53 19.74
CA ASP A 195 -15.13 21.46 19.25
C ASP A 195 -15.00 22.09 17.86
N GLU A 196 -13.80 22.56 17.54
CA GLU A 196 -13.47 23.03 16.19
C GLU A 196 -13.40 21.86 15.21
N ILE A 197 -13.82 22.10 13.96
CA ILE A 197 -13.78 21.09 12.89
C ILE A 197 -12.36 20.85 12.36
N GLU A 198 -11.48 21.84 12.44
CA GLU A 198 -10.14 21.78 11.84
C GLU A 198 -9.25 20.66 12.41
N PRO A 199 -9.18 20.42 13.74
CA PRO A 199 -8.46 19.27 14.27
C PRO A 199 -9.04 17.92 13.78
N LEU A 200 -10.36 17.82 13.57
CA LEU A 200 -10.99 16.62 13.01
C LEU A 200 -10.63 16.44 11.51
N LYS A 201 -10.62 17.52 10.72
CA LYS A 201 -10.13 17.51 9.33
C LYS A 201 -8.66 17.09 9.24
N LYS A 202 -7.82 17.53 10.18
CA LYS A 202 -6.41 17.10 10.27
C LYS A 202 -6.25 15.65 10.67
N ALA A 203 -7.16 15.11 11.49
CA ALA A 203 -7.13 13.72 11.91
C ALA A 203 -7.60 12.76 10.79
N LEU A 204 -8.55 13.21 9.94
CA LEU A 204 -9.12 12.47 8.83
C LEU A 204 -8.98 13.27 7.52
N PRO A 205 -7.75 13.45 7.00
CA PRO A 205 -7.50 14.32 5.86
C PRO A 205 -8.27 13.84 4.63
N GLY A 206 -9.06 14.70 4.00
CA GLY A 206 -9.86 14.34 2.81
C GLY A 206 -11.27 13.85 3.11
N TYR A 207 -11.56 13.47 4.35
CA TYR A 207 -12.86 12.89 4.68
C TYR A 207 -13.97 13.94 4.78
N PHE A 208 -13.63 15.14 5.24
CA PHE A 208 -14.55 16.25 5.45
C PHE A 208 -14.24 17.45 4.54
N ASP A 209 -13.63 17.21 3.37
CA ASP A 209 -13.26 18.30 2.45
C ASP A 209 -14.49 19.02 1.87
N HIS A 210 -15.66 18.36 1.84
CA HIS A 210 -16.95 18.96 1.48
C HIS A 210 -17.48 19.97 2.50
N ILE A 211 -16.90 20.03 3.72
CA ILE A 211 -17.20 21.06 4.72
C ILE A 211 -16.33 22.28 4.41
N GLU A 212 -16.90 23.18 3.64
CA GLU A 212 -16.27 24.41 3.16
C GLU A 212 -16.72 25.62 3.98
N ASN A 213 -15.84 26.63 4.12
CA ASN A 213 -16.14 27.88 4.83
C ASN A 213 -16.69 27.69 6.26
N GLY A 214 -16.33 26.58 6.91
CA GLY A 214 -16.74 26.27 8.28
C GLY A 214 -18.18 25.80 8.43
N SER A 215 -18.90 25.48 7.35
CA SER A 215 -20.28 25.00 7.43
C SER A 215 -20.50 23.79 6.53
N GLY A 216 -21.21 22.79 7.04
CA GLY A 216 -21.47 21.54 6.31
C GLY A 216 -22.03 20.45 7.20
N ASN A 217 -22.38 19.33 6.59
CA ASN A 217 -22.88 18.17 7.31
C ASN A 217 -22.48 16.88 6.59
N MET A 218 -22.44 15.80 7.35
CA MET A 218 -22.19 14.46 6.85
C MET A 218 -22.90 13.45 7.73
N SER A 219 -23.46 12.42 7.10
CA SER A 219 -23.90 11.20 7.77
C SER A 219 -23.23 10.01 7.07
N ALA A 220 -22.72 9.06 7.83
CA ALA A 220 -22.19 7.83 7.26
C ALA A 220 -22.52 6.63 8.15
N THR A 221 -22.74 5.50 7.49
CA THR A 221 -22.98 4.20 8.11
C THR A 221 -21.91 3.22 7.60
N MET A 222 -21.30 2.50 8.52
CA MET A 222 -20.32 1.43 8.34
C MET A 222 -20.87 0.16 9.01
N GLU A 223 -20.15 -0.96 8.89
CA GLU A 223 -20.60 -2.27 9.40
C GLU A 223 -21.02 -2.25 10.87
N ASP A 224 -20.17 -1.70 11.75
CA ASP A 224 -20.39 -1.63 13.21
C ASP A 224 -20.31 -0.19 13.75
N PHE A 225 -20.54 0.81 12.90
CA PHE A 225 -20.47 2.21 13.30
C PHE A 225 -21.30 3.10 12.40
N ALA A 226 -22.07 4.00 12.99
CA ALA A 226 -22.73 5.07 12.25
C ALA A 226 -22.45 6.41 12.94
N PHE A 227 -22.39 7.50 12.18
CA PHE A 227 -22.31 8.83 12.75
C PHE A 227 -23.01 9.88 11.88
N VAL A 228 -23.44 10.96 12.54
CA VAL A 228 -23.92 12.20 11.94
C VAL A 228 -23.13 13.34 12.53
N ILE A 229 -22.59 14.22 11.68
CA ILE A 229 -21.91 15.44 12.08
C ILE A 229 -22.51 16.63 11.34
N GLN A 230 -22.70 17.73 12.07
CA GLN A 230 -23.05 19.03 11.50
C GLN A 230 -22.12 20.08 12.05
N VAL A 231 -21.67 20.97 11.17
CA VAL A 231 -20.68 22.00 11.45
C VAL A 231 -21.25 23.33 11.02
N ASN A 232 -21.11 24.34 11.88
CA ASN A 232 -21.43 25.72 11.55
C ASN A 232 -20.37 26.64 12.15
N CYS A 233 -19.90 27.62 11.38
CA CYS A 233 -18.87 28.58 11.81
C CYS A 233 -17.60 27.92 12.36
N GLY A 234 -17.18 26.82 11.73
CA GLY A 234 -16.00 26.05 12.10
C GLY A 234 -16.17 25.21 13.37
N LYS A 235 -17.37 25.16 13.97
CA LYS A 235 -17.65 24.39 15.17
C LYS A 235 -18.63 23.26 14.92
N ILE A 236 -18.40 22.13 15.57
CA ILE A 236 -19.31 20.98 15.57
C ILE A 236 -20.55 21.37 16.38
N ILE A 237 -21.70 21.49 15.71
CA ILE A 237 -22.99 21.82 16.35
C ILE A 237 -23.84 20.57 16.63
N ARG A 238 -23.56 19.47 15.92
CA ARG A 238 -24.16 18.16 16.14
C ARG A 238 -23.10 17.10 15.90
N LEU A 239 -23.01 16.15 16.82
CA LEU A 239 -22.24 14.94 16.65
C LEU A 239 -22.96 13.80 17.36
N GLU A 240 -23.46 12.86 16.59
CA GLU A 240 -24.06 11.62 17.08
C GLU A 240 -23.29 10.46 16.47
N TYR A 241 -23.05 9.41 17.26
CA TYR A 241 -22.46 8.18 16.77
C TYR A 241 -22.97 6.99 17.57
N GLY A 242 -23.01 5.82 16.94
CA GLY A 242 -23.49 4.57 17.53
C GLY A 242 -22.98 3.35 16.79
N GLN A 243 -23.40 2.15 17.21
CA GLN A 243 -22.98 0.89 16.59
C GLN A 243 -23.74 0.63 15.28
N SER A 244 -24.93 1.21 15.14
CA SER A 244 -25.77 1.07 13.97
C SER A 244 -26.48 2.37 13.62
N GLN A 245 -27.07 2.44 12.42
CA GLN A 245 -27.88 3.58 12.00
C GLN A 245 -29.13 3.79 12.87
N PHE A 246 -29.57 2.77 13.62
CA PHE A 246 -30.72 2.88 14.53
C PHE A 246 -30.36 3.58 15.85
N ASP A 247 -29.07 3.72 16.15
CA ASP A 247 -28.59 4.38 17.38
C ASP A 247 -28.46 5.89 17.24
N ILE A 248 -28.60 6.42 16.02
CA ILE A 248 -28.44 7.84 15.70
C ILE A 248 -29.65 8.33 14.92
N ASP A 249 -29.96 9.61 15.04
CA ASP A 249 -30.88 10.23 14.08
C ASP A 249 -30.09 10.67 12.84
N GLY A 250 -30.09 9.78 11.85
CA GLY A 250 -29.47 9.99 10.53
C GLY A 250 -30.00 11.20 9.75
N THR A 251 -31.09 11.81 10.18
CA THR A 251 -31.76 12.90 9.46
C THR A 251 -30.96 14.18 9.55
N ILE A 252 -30.45 14.65 8.41
CA ILE A 252 -29.82 15.97 8.30
C ILE A 252 -30.92 17.02 8.19
N TYR A 253 -31.29 17.64 9.30
CA TYR A 253 -32.23 18.75 9.28
C TYR A 253 -31.63 19.96 8.55
N GLY A 254 -32.24 20.32 7.41
CA GLY A 254 -31.80 21.40 6.54
C GLY A 254 -32.10 22.78 7.12
N LYS A 255 -31.32 23.24 8.09
CA LYS A 255 -31.18 24.66 8.44
C LYS A 255 -29.78 24.95 8.99
N LEU A 256 -28.75 24.85 8.14
CA LEU A 256 -27.40 25.34 8.45
C LEU A 256 -27.23 26.86 8.24
N GLN A 257 -28.31 27.59 7.92
CA GLN A 257 -28.30 29.05 7.75
C GLN A 257 -29.51 29.69 8.40
N GLU A 258 -29.41 30.08 9.67
CA GLU A 258 -30.27 31.15 10.20
C GLU A 258 -29.48 32.32 10.79
N LYS A 259 -28.17 32.17 11.05
CA LYS A 259 -27.33 33.28 11.51
C LYS A 259 -25.96 33.24 10.84
N PRO A 260 -25.49 34.37 10.26
CA PRO A 260 -24.11 34.49 9.81
C PRO A 260 -23.17 34.29 11.00
N CYS A 261 -22.01 33.71 10.72
CA CYS A 261 -20.96 33.53 11.71
C CYS A 261 -20.53 34.89 12.26
N PRO A 262 -20.37 35.04 13.60
CA PRO A 262 -19.87 36.26 14.20
C PRO A 262 -18.43 36.57 13.79
#